data_AF-A0A7U9S8K1-F1
#
_entry.id   AF-A0A7U9S8K1-F1
#
_cell.length_a   1.000
_cell.length_b   1.000
_cell.length_c   1.000
_cell.angle_alpha   90.00
_cell.angle_beta   90.00
_cell.angle_gamma   90.00
#
_symmetry.space_group_name_H-M   'P 1'
#
loop_
_entity.id
_entity.type
_entity.pdbx_description
1 polymer ?
#
loop_
_entity_poly.entity_id
_entity_poly.type
_entity_poly.pdbx_seq_one_letter_code
_entity_poly.pdbx_strand_id
1 'polypeptide(L)'
;MMFEIFEGNMERLEAKLTRIANKCKKYGCEFTYNKVGEVYRELVDENKQKYIARFIQVEAEGTAIINDWQFIASVEHTEKGNIINRVCDIEVPEKYYVSRPVCEHCNSNRYRKYTYIVRNISTGDFKQVGKSCLNDFTHGLSAEAAARYISLYDCLIAGEVPEPGFRFENYIGVKEALQYIAEAINKFGYVKTQDCGRSTASRAYEYYLTDNGMAPSYIQKACKREMEEVTFDHTSSKVLEMVNTALAWILSQDETSNYIHNLKTVCALPYVKQKNFGILASLFPSRNREMAYQAKKEAEAKERAGETMSEYVGAVKDRITVLVKSVTCVTSWNTDFGTTRIYKIIGADGNVYMWKTGNMIDDNIKTITGTVKAHNEFRGVKQTELTRCRVAA
;
A
#
# COMPACT_ATOMS: atom_id res chain seq x y z
N MET A 1 -4.75 -28.36 8.22
CA MET A 1 -5.70 -27.97 7.14
C MET A 1 -5.61 -26.47 6.92
N MET A 2 -5.72 -26.01 5.67
CA MET A 2 -5.64 -24.57 5.33
C MET A 2 -7.04 -24.02 5.06
N PHE A 3 -7.34 -22.87 5.65
CA PHE A 3 -8.61 -22.15 5.53
C PHE A 3 -8.35 -20.72 5.06
N GLU A 4 -9.26 -20.16 4.27
CA GLU A 4 -9.18 -18.78 3.81
C GLU A 4 -10.26 -17.93 4.48
N ILE A 5 -9.89 -17.18 5.52
CA ILE A 5 -10.85 -16.48 6.35
C ILE A 5 -11.00 -15.03 5.89
N PHE A 6 -12.23 -14.57 5.71
CA PHE A 6 -12.50 -13.18 5.38
C PHE A 6 -12.03 -12.25 6.51
N GLU A 7 -11.33 -11.17 6.18
CA GLU A 7 -10.69 -10.32 7.19
C GLU A 7 -11.65 -9.73 8.23
N GLY A 8 -12.89 -9.43 7.85
CA GLY A 8 -13.90 -8.89 8.77
C GLY A 8 -14.30 -9.88 9.85
N ASN A 9 -14.18 -11.18 9.58
CA ASN A 9 -14.49 -12.24 10.52
C ASN A 9 -13.32 -12.58 11.45
N MET A 10 -12.09 -12.14 11.11
CA MET A 10 -10.87 -12.61 11.78
C MET A 10 -10.78 -12.23 13.26
N GLU A 11 -11.16 -11.01 13.65
CA GLU A 11 -11.09 -10.60 15.06
C GLU A 11 -12.01 -11.46 15.94
N ARG A 12 -13.26 -11.68 15.48
CA ARG A 12 -14.23 -12.53 16.16
C ARG A 12 -13.80 -14.00 16.16
N LEU A 13 -13.27 -14.48 15.05
CA LEU A 13 -12.78 -15.84 14.91
C LEU A 13 -11.58 -16.06 15.84
N GLU A 14 -10.61 -15.16 15.88
CA GLU A 14 -9.42 -15.23 16.73
C GLU A 14 -9.79 -15.28 18.22
N ALA A 15 -10.78 -14.51 18.66
CA ALA A 15 -11.32 -14.60 20.02
C ALA A 15 -11.93 -15.97 20.33
N LYS A 16 -12.63 -16.59 19.36
CA LYS A 16 -13.17 -17.95 19.49
C LYS A 16 -12.06 -19.01 19.49
N LEU A 17 -11.13 -18.93 18.54
CA LEU A 17 -9.98 -19.83 18.40
C LEU A 17 -9.13 -19.82 19.66
N THR A 18 -8.86 -18.65 20.22
CA THR A 18 -8.08 -18.50 21.47
C THR A 18 -8.81 -19.16 22.66
N ARG A 19 -10.12 -18.96 22.79
CA ARG A 19 -10.92 -19.63 23.85
C ARG A 19 -10.90 -21.14 23.71
N ILE A 20 -10.92 -21.65 22.47
CA ILE A 20 -10.84 -23.08 22.18
C ILE A 20 -9.43 -23.59 22.50
N ALA A 21 -8.38 -22.92 22.03
CA ALA A 21 -6.99 -23.26 22.30
C ALA A 21 -6.67 -23.35 23.80
N ASN A 22 -7.11 -22.37 24.59
CA ASN A 22 -6.93 -22.37 26.04
C ASN A 22 -7.65 -23.54 26.74
N LYS A 23 -8.80 -23.96 26.20
CA LYS A 23 -9.50 -25.15 26.70
C LYS A 23 -8.79 -26.43 26.25
N CYS A 24 -8.36 -26.53 25.00
CA CYS A 24 -7.58 -27.67 24.50
C CYS A 24 -6.33 -27.91 25.36
N LYS A 25 -5.58 -26.84 25.70
CA LYS A 25 -4.45 -26.91 26.65
C LYS A 25 -4.85 -27.45 28.02
N LYS A 26 -6.01 -27.05 28.55
CA LYS A 26 -6.53 -27.54 29.84
C LYS A 26 -6.85 -29.05 29.80
N TYR A 27 -7.26 -29.57 28.66
CA TYR A 27 -7.68 -30.97 28.49
C TYR A 27 -6.61 -31.86 27.83
N GLY A 28 -5.39 -31.35 27.64
CA GLY A 28 -4.29 -32.11 27.05
C GLY A 28 -4.41 -32.37 25.54
N CYS A 29 -5.24 -31.59 24.83
CA CYS A 29 -5.28 -31.60 23.37
C CYS A 29 -4.29 -30.60 22.79
N GLU A 30 -3.54 -31.02 21.76
CA GLU A 30 -2.75 -30.11 20.95
C GLU A 30 -3.63 -29.43 19.91
N PHE A 31 -3.65 -28.11 19.96
CA PHE A 31 -4.29 -27.27 18.95
C PHE A 31 -3.38 -26.08 18.64
N THR A 32 -3.05 -25.94 17.37
CA THR A 32 -2.22 -24.85 16.84
C THR A 32 -2.89 -24.26 15.62
N TYR A 33 -2.89 -22.93 15.55
CA TYR A 33 -3.26 -22.22 14.34
C TYR A 33 -2.23 -21.13 14.04
N ASN A 34 -1.89 -20.97 12.77
CA ASN A 34 -0.92 -20.00 12.30
C ASN A 34 -1.49 -19.23 11.10
N LYS A 35 -1.22 -17.93 11.04
CA LYS A 35 -1.52 -17.08 9.87
C LYS A 35 -0.35 -17.22 8.90
N VAL A 36 -0.58 -17.84 7.75
CA VAL A 36 0.48 -18.22 6.79
C VAL A 36 0.55 -17.29 5.57
N GLY A 37 -0.50 -16.50 5.31
CA GLY A 37 -0.53 -15.59 4.17
C GLY A 37 -1.81 -14.78 4.04
N GLU A 38 -1.89 -14.00 2.97
CA GLU A 38 -3.06 -13.21 2.58
C GLU A 38 -3.37 -13.42 1.11
N VAL A 39 -4.66 -13.52 0.77
CA VAL A 39 -5.18 -13.67 -0.61
C VAL A 39 -6.22 -12.60 -0.85
N TYR A 40 -6.28 -12.08 -2.07
CA TYR A 40 -7.29 -11.12 -2.49
C TYR A 40 -8.19 -11.77 -3.54
N ARG A 41 -9.51 -11.65 -3.37
CA ARG A 41 -10.51 -12.23 -4.28
C ARG A 41 -11.54 -11.16 -4.66
N GLU A 42 -11.98 -11.17 -5.92
CA GLU A 42 -13.12 -10.37 -6.37
C GLU A 42 -14.41 -11.07 -5.90
N LEU A 43 -15.22 -10.36 -5.14
CA LEU A 43 -16.54 -10.79 -4.68
C LEU A 43 -17.62 -9.86 -5.21
N VAL A 44 -18.86 -10.33 -5.19
CA VAL A 44 -20.04 -9.57 -5.58
C VAL A 44 -20.92 -9.38 -4.35
N ASP A 45 -21.29 -8.14 -4.05
CA ASP A 45 -22.18 -7.81 -2.93
C ASP A 45 -23.66 -8.09 -3.27
N GLU A 46 -24.55 -7.87 -2.30
CA GLU A 46 -26.00 -8.03 -2.47
C GLU A 46 -26.60 -7.10 -3.56
N ASN A 47 -25.93 -5.99 -3.88
CA ASN A 47 -26.32 -5.04 -4.91
C ASN A 47 -25.73 -5.38 -6.29
N LYS A 48 -25.12 -6.57 -6.46
CA LYS A 48 -24.42 -7.02 -7.67
C LYS A 48 -23.17 -6.20 -8.01
N GLN A 49 -22.59 -5.52 -7.02
CA GLN A 49 -21.39 -4.74 -7.17
C GLN A 49 -20.15 -5.58 -6.85
N LYS A 50 -19.18 -5.53 -7.77
CA LYS A 50 -17.89 -6.21 -7.62
C LYS A 50 -16.99 -5.42 -6.69
N TYR A 51 -16.33 -6.08 -5.75
CA TYR A 51 -15.32 -5.48 -4.87
C TYR A 51 -14.21 -6.49 -4.57
N ILE A 52 -13.03 -5.98 -4.19
CA ILE A 52 -11.89 -6.82 -3.84
C ILE A 52 -11.89 -7.03 -2.33
N ALA A 53 -12.00 -8.28 -1.91
CA ALA A 53 -11.99 -8.70 -0.51
C ALA A 53 -10.63 -9.32 -0.14
N ARG A 54 -10.16 -9.03 1.08
CA ARG A 54 -8.96 -9.62 1.65
C ARG A 54 -9.30 -10.82 2.52
N PHE A 55 -8.64 -11.93 2.24
CA PHE A 55 -8.70 -13.20 2.96
C PHE A 55 -7.36 -13.47 3.63
N ILE A 56 -7.40 -13.96 4.86
CA ILE A 56 -6.22 -14.37 5.63
C ILE A 56 -6.16 -15.90 5.60
N GLN A 57 -5.06 -16.44 5.09
CA GLN A 57 -4.81 -17.87 5.09
C GLN A 57 -4.43 -18.32 6.49
N VAL A 58 -5.24 -19.19 7.07
CA VAL A 58 -5.06 -19.77 8.39
C VAL A 58 -4.81 -21.25 8.25
N GLU A 59 -3.63 -21.69 8.64
CA GLU A 59 -3.34 -23.09 8.83
C GLU A 59 -3.75 -23.48 10.25
N ALA A 60 -4.64 -24.46 10.36
CA ALA A 60 -5.09 -24.99 11.64
C ALA A 60 -4.86 -26.50 11.69
N GLU A 61 -4.19 -26.94 12.75
CA GLU A 61 -3.94 -28.34 13.06
C GLU A 61 -4.42 -28.66 14.48
N GLY A 62 -5.07 -29.80 14.59
CA GLY A 62 -5.48 -30.36 15.87
C GLY A 62 -5.60 -31.86 15.73
N THR A 63 -5.22 -32.57 16.77
CA THR A 63 -5.52 -34.00 16.91
C THR A 63 -6.18 -34.21 18.26
N ALA A 64 -7.45 -34.62 18.23
CA ALA A 64 -8.14 -35.09 19.42
C ALA A 64 -7.97 -36.60 19.53
N ILE A 65 -6.72 -37.06 19.68
CA ILE A 65 -6.40 -38.47 19.92
C ILE A 65 -5.80 -38.56 21.31
N ILE A 66 -6.49 -39.26 22.22
CA ILE A 66 -5.99 -39.53 23.56
C ILE A 66 -6.18 -41.03 23.84
N ASN A 67 -5.08 -41.75 24.13
CA ASN A 67 -5.02 -43.17 24.46
C ASN A 67 -5.79 -44.11 23.51
N ASP A 68 -5.67 -43.88 22.19
CA ASP A 68 -6.33 -44.67 21.15
C ASP A 68 -7.85 -44.67 21.18
N TRP A 69 -8.55 -43.81 21.93
CA TRP A 69 -10.02 -43.72 21.90
C TRP A 69 -10.47 -42.39 21.28
N GLN A 70 -11.28 -42.49 20.24
CA GLN A 70 -11.86 -41.38 19.48
C GLN A 70 -13.35 -41.23 19.81
N PHE A 71 -13.82 -40.01 20.01
CA PHE A 71 -15.26 -39.73 20.13
C PHE A 71 -15.94 -39.77 18.76
N ILE A 72 -17.04 -40.50 18.63
CA ILE A 72 -17.72 -40.72 17.33
C ILE A 72 -19.08 -40.03 17.25
N ALA A 73 -19.93 -40.17 18.27
CA ALA A 73 -21.30 -39.66 18.21
C ALA A 73 -21.93 -39.48 19.60
N SER A 74 -22.98 -38.66 19.65
CA SER A 74 -23.92 -38.63 20.78
C SER A 74 -25.24 -39.27 20.38
N VAL A 75 -25.84 -39.99 21.34
CA VAL A 75 -27.05 -40.79 21.16
C VAL A 75 -28.13 -40.21 22.07
N GLU A 76 -29.20 -39.67 21.49
CA GLU A 76 -30.39 -39.26 22.23
C GLU A 76 -31.40 -40.39 22.22
N HIS A 77 -31.82 -40.84 23.41
CA HIS A 77 -32.78 -41.92 23.55
C HIS A 77 -34.21 -41.36 23.51
N THR A 78 -35.02 -41.86 22.57
CA THR A 78 -36.44 -41.50 22.44
C THR A 78 -37.32 -42.75 22.50
N GLU A 79 -38.63 -42.57 22.64
CA GLU A 79 -39.58 -43.69 22.78
C GLU A 79 -39.65 -44.59 21.53
N LYS A 80 -39.31 -44.06 20.34
CA LYS A 80 -39.40 -44.77 19.07
C LYS A 80 -38.04 -45.23 18.50
N GLY A 81 -36.94 -44.97 19.22
CA GLY A 81 -35.58 -45.29 18.77
C GLY A 81 -34.57 -44.23 19.21
N ASN A 82 -33.32 -44.39 18.79
CA ASN A 82 -32.26 -43.45 19.14
C ASN A 82 -31.92 -42.49 18.00
N ILE A 83 -31.73 -41.22 18.32
CA ILE A 83 -31.25 -40.20 17.38
C ILE A 83 -29.73 -40.08 17.55
N ILE A 84 -28.98 -40.26 16.47
CA ILE A 84 -27.52 -40.26 16.50
C ILE A 84 -27.00 -38.97 15.85
N ASN A 85 -26.40 -38.13 16.67
CA ASN A 85 -25.69 -36.94 16.23
C ASN A 85 -24.21 -37.28 16.09
N ARG A 86 -23.80 -37.58 14.86
CA ARG A 86 -22.42 -37.95 14.50
C ARG A 86 -21.48 -36.75 14.60
N VAL A 87 -20.27 -37.01 15.06
CA VAL A 87 -19.19 -36.03 15.19
C VAL A 87 -18.07 -36.26 14.17
N CYS A 88 -17.97 -37.47 13.62
CA CYS A 88 -17.02 -37.83 12.57
C CYS A 88 -17.73 -38.61 11.46
N ASP A 89 -17.12 -38.69 10.28
CA ASP A 89 -17.63 -39.44 9.11
C ASP A 89 -17.59 -40.97 9.25
N ILE A 90 -17.43 -41.47 10.48
CA ILE A 90 -17.39 -42.90 10.78
C ILE A 90 -18.82 -43.37 11.01
N GLU A 91 -19.24 -44.38 10.26
CA GLU A 91 -20.56 -45.00 10.46
C GLU A 91 -20.65 -45.67 11.83
N VAL A 92 -21.74 -45.34 12.53
CA VAL A 92 -22.04 -45.92 13.84
C VAL A 92 -22.74 -47.26 13.61
N PRO A 93 -22.30 -48.35 14.28
CA PRO A 93 -22.93 -49.65 14.14
C PRO A 93 -24.44 -49.63 14.45
N GLU A 94 -25.25 -50.35 13.65
CA GLU A 94 -26.72 -50.40 13.77
C GLU A 94 -27.22 -50.80 15.16
N LYS A 95 -26.41 -51.55 15.93
CA LYS A 95 -26.73 -51.93 17.32
C LYS A 95 -27.08 -50.74 18.21
N TYR A 96 -26.60 -49.54 17.88
CA TYR A 96 -26.85 -48.32 18.65
C TYR A 96 -28.14 -47.57 18.24
N TYR A 97 -28.83 -47.99 17.19
CA TYR A 97 -30.07 -47.35 16.72
C TYR A 97 -31.25 -47.63 17.65
N VAL A 98 -31.20 -48.77 18.34
CA VAL A 98 -32.22 -49.24 19.29
C VAL A 98 -31.63 -49.59 20.66
N SER A 99 -30.38 -49.21 20.92
CA SER A 99 -29.70 -49.54 22.18
C SER A 99 -30.39 -48.86 23.37
N ARG A 100 -30.44 -49.59 24.49
CA ARG A 100 -30.88 -49.05 25.78
C ARG A 100 -29.83 -48.07 26.34
N PRO A 101 -30.17 -47.14 27.24
CA PRO A 101 -29.26 -46.15 27.85
C PRO A 101 -28.25 -46.74 28.87
N VAL A 102 -27.69 -47.91 28.55
CA VAL A 102 -26.69 -48.62 29.35
C VAL A 102 -25.30 -48.09 29.04
N CYS A 103 -24.45 -47.97 30.05
CA CYS A 103 -23.04 -47.62 29.87
C CYS A 103 -22.22 -48.91 29.84
N GLU A 104 -21.56 -49.21 28.72
CA GLU A 104 -20.72 -50.41 28.52
C GLU A 104 -19.36 -50.33 29.25
N HIS A 105 -19.08 -49.23 29.97
CA HIS A 105 -17.90 -49.08 30.82
C HIS A 105 -18.15 -49.51 32.26
N CYS A 106 -19.18 -48.93 32.88
CA CYS A 106 -19.52 -49.23 34.28
C CYS A 106 -20.71 -50.17 34.43
N ASN A 107 -21.29 -50.64 33.31
CA ASN A 107 -22.49 -51.48 33.22
C ASN A 107 -23.72 -50.97 33.98
N SER A 108 -23.73 -49.70 34.39
CA SER A 108 -24.86 -49.13 35.12
C SER A 108 -26.03 -48.83 34.18
N ASN A 109 -27.15 -49.50 34.45
CA ASN A 109 -28.43 -49.22 33.81
C ASN A 109 -29.14 -48.08 34.55
N ARG A 110 -29.08 -46.87 34.01
CA ARG A 110 -29.75 -45.67 34.54
C ARG A 110 -30.57 -45.03 33.42
N TYR A 111 -31.66 -44.38 33.76
CA TYR A 111 -32.41 -43.59 32.79
C TYR A 111 -31.58 -42.37 32.37
N ARG A 112 -31.02 -42.40 31.16
CA ARG A 112 -30.23 -41.30 30.58
C ARG A 112 -30.90 -40.84 29.30
N LYS A 113 -31.17 -39.53 29.20
CA LYS A 113 -31.62 -38.92 27.96
C LYS A 113 -30.56 -39.01 26.85
N TYR A 114 -29.28 -38.98 27.24
CA TYR A 114 -28.15 -39.05 26.31
C TYR A 114 -27.10 -40.07 26.73
N THR A 115 -26.57 -40.82 25.76
CA THR A 115 -25.33 -41.60 25.86
C THR A 115 -24.36 -41.21 24.74
N TYR A 116 -23.12 -41.68 24.81
CA TYR A 116 -22.05 -41.27 23.91
C TYR A 116 -21.30 -42.47 23.37
N ILE A 117 -20.84 -42.40 22.12
CA ILE A 117 -20.13 -43.49 21.45
C ILE A 117 -18.67 -43.09 21.24
N VAL A 118 -17.77 -43.96 21.70
CA VAL A 118 -16.32 -43.87 21.50
C VAL A 118 -15.83 -45.08 20.71
N ARG A 119 -14.80 -44.90 19.88
CA ARG A 119 -14.16 -45.96 19.08
C ARG A 119 -12.69 -46.04 19.42
N ASN A 120 -12.17 -47.25 19.63
CA ASN A 120 -10.73 -47.44 19.74
C ASN A 120 -10.07 -47.43 18.33
N ILE A 121 -9.02 -46.64 18.12
CA ILE A 121 -8.29 -46.53 16.87
C ILE A 121 -7.40 -47.77 16.64
N SER A 122 -6.81 -48.32 17.70
CA SER A 122 -5.92 -49.49 17.65
C SER A 122 -6.67 -50.81 17.47
N THR A 123 -7.86 -50.97 18.07
CA THR A 123 -8.66 -52.21 17.98
C THR A 123 -9.89 -52.10 17.09
N GLY A 124 -10.34 -50.89 16.77
CA GLY A 124 -11.57 -50.64 16.01
C GLY A 124 -12.86 -50.75 16.83
N ASP A 125 -12.78 -51.08 18.12
CA ASP A 125 -13.94 -51.37 18.96
C ASP A 125 -14.79 -50.14 19.30
N PHE A 126 -16.11 -50.26 19.19
CA PHE A 126 -17.06 -49.23 19.60
C PHE A 126 -17.63 -49.53 20.99
N LYS A 127 -17.72 -48.49 21.83
CA LYS A 127 -18.35 -48.53 23.15
C LYS A 127 -19.33 -47.38 23.37
N GLN A 128 -20.49 -47.69 23.94
CA GLN A 128 -21.48 -46.72 24.42
C GLN A 128 -21.24 -46.41 25.90
N VAL A 129 -21.00 -45.15 26.22
CA VAL A 129 -20.65 -44.70 27.56
C VAL A 129 -21.57 -43.56 28.03
N GLY A 130 -21.83 -43.51 29.34
CA GLY A 130 -22.56 -42.41 29.96
C GLY A 130 -21.68 -41.18 30.15
N LYS A 131 -22.30 -40.00 30.33
CA LYS A 131 -21.59 -38.71 30.48
C LYS A 131 -20.44 -38.72 31.49
N SER A 132 -20.64 -39.35 32.65
CA SER A 132 -19.62 -39.42 33.71
C SER A 132 -18.46 -40.35 33.33
N CYS A 133 -18.76 -41.48 32.70
CA CYS A 133 -17.75 -42.47 32.30
C CYS A 133 -17.04 -42.07 31.01
N LEU A 134 -17.63 -41.22 30.19
CA LEU A 134 -16.96 -40.63 29.04
C LEU A 134 -15.65 -39.96 29.46
N ASN A 135 -15.66 -39.27 30.60
CA ASN A 135 -14.46 -38.64 31.17
C ASN A 135 -13.32 -39.63 31.43
N ASP A 136 -13.58 -40.92 31.63
CA ASP A 136 -12.53 -41.91 31.88
C ASP A 136 -11.85 -42.34 30.57
N PHE A 137 -12.57 -42.30 29.44
CA PHE A 137 -12.02 -42.56 28.10
C PHE A 137 -11.40 -41.32 27.47
N THR A 138 -11.71 -40.14 28.00
CA THR A 138 -11.33 -38.86 27.41
C THR A 138 -10.60 -37.93 28.39
N HIS A 139 -10.25 -38.41 29.58
CA HIS A 139 -9.71 -37.63 30.72
C HIS A 139 -10.41 -36.28 30.97
N GLY A 140 -11.74 -36.24 30.81
CA GLY A 140 -12.56 -35.03 31.07
C GLY A 140 -13.02 -34.28 29.82
N LEU A 141 -12.79 -34.81 28.62
CA LEU A 141 -13.40 -34.32 27.39
C LEU A 141 -14.85 -34.78 27.32
N SER A 142 -15.79 -33.92 27.72
CA SER A 142 -17.21 -34.19 27.52
C SER A 142 -17.53 -34.23 26.02
N ALA A 143 -18.66 -34.83 25.62
CA ALA A 143 -19.15 -34.76 24.23
C ALA A 143 -19.30 -33.32 23.71
N GLU A 144 -19.41 -32.37 24.64
CA GLU A 144 -19.38 -30.93 24.39
C GLU A 144 -18.02 -30.45 23.84
N ALA A 145 -16.91 -31.10 24.20
CA ALA A 145 -15.59 -30.79 23.71
C ALA A 145 -15.33 -31.39 22.30
N ALA A 146 -15.85 -32.58 22.02
CA ALA A 146 -15.84 -33.14 20.66
C ALA A 146 -16.76 -32.36 19.70
N ALA A 147 -17.97 -32.02 20.13
CA ALA A 147 -18.86 -31.12 19.36
C ALA A 147 -18.23 -29.73 19.15
N ARG A 148 -17.41 -29.25 20.10
CA ARG A 148 -16.63 -28.02 19.92
C ARG A 148 -15.50 -28.14 18.90
N TYR A 149 -14.93 -29.34 18.74
CA TYR A 149 -13.92 -29.60 17.72
C TYR A 149 -14.50 -29.59 16.31
N ILE A 150 -15.74 -30.04 16.12
CA ILE A 150 -16.45 -29.81 14.85
C ILE A 150 -16.84 -28.35 14.70
N SER A 151 -17.40 -27.75 15.76
CA SER A 151 -17.78 -26.34 15.77
C SER A 151 -16.60 -25.41 15.46
N LEU A 152 -15.36 -25.85 15.71
CA LEU A 152 -14.13 -25.16 15.29
C LEU A 152 -14.03 -25.11 13.77
N TYR A 153 -14.16 -26.24 13.08
CA TYR A 153 -14.16 -26.30 11.62
C TYR A 153 -15.38 -25.60 11.04
N ASP A 154 -16.57 -25.72 11.67
CA ASP A 154 -17.74 -24.95 11.27
C ASP A 154 -17.51 -23.44 11.42
N CYS A 155 -16.79 -23.00 12.46
CA CYS A 155 -16.44 -21.59 12.64
C CYS A 155 -15.41 -21.12 11.61
N LEU A 156 -14.46 -21.97 11.22
CA LEU A 156 -13.49 -21.67 10.16
C LEU A 156 -14.20 -21.56 8.81
N ILE A 157 -15.04 -22.54 8.47
CA ILE A 157 -15.87 -22.57 7.25
C ILE A 157 -16.82 -21.37 7.20
N ALA A 158 -17.51 -21.05 8.30
CA ALA A 158 -18.37 -19.88 8.38
C ALA A 158 -17.56 -18.58 8.26
N GLY A 159 -16.30 -18.58 8.70
CA GLY A 159 -15.38 -17.45 8.56
C GLY A 159 -14.96 -17.17 7.11
N GLU A 160 -15.05 -18.15 6.21
CA GLU A 160 -14.74 -17.99 4.78
C GLU A 160 -15.80 -17.17 4.03
N VAL A 161 -17.02 -17.10 4.56
CA VAL A 161 -18.11 -16.32 3.94
C VAL A 161 -18.24 -14.98 4.65
N PRO A 162 -18.25 -13.84 3.92
CA PRO A 162 -18.52 -12.55 4.54
C PRO A 162 -19.90 -12.54 5.19
N GLU A 163 -20.00 -12.17 6.48
CA GLU A 163 -21.28 -12.09 7.18
C GLU A 163 -22.15 -10.93 6.65
N PRO A 164 -23.49 -11.09 6.59
CA PRO A 164 -24.40 -10.01 6.18
C PRO A 164 -24.28 -8.78 7.08
N GLY A 165 -24.20 -7.59 6.48
CA GLY A 165 -24.18 -6.31 7.20
C GLY A 165 -22.80 -5.80 7.64
N PHE A 166 -21.71 -6.50 7.31
CA PHE A 166 -20.35 -5.98 7.51
C PHE A 166 -20.04 -4.84 6.53
N ARG A 167 -19.37 -3.78 7.00
CA ARG A 167 -18.78 -2.77 6.10
C ARG A 167 -17.52 -3.35 5.49
N PHE A 168 -17.50 -3.51 4.18
CA PHE A 168 -16.32 -3.95 3.44
C PHE A 168 -15.32 -2.79 3.32
N GLU A 169 -14.04 -3.09 3.54
CA GLU A 169 -12.95 -2.19 3.18
C GLU A 169 -12.68 -2.32 1.68
N ASN A 170 -12.67 -1.20 0.97
CA ASN A 170 -12.42 -1.21 -0.47
C ASN A 170 -10.92 -1.28 -0.75
N TYR A 171 -10.49 -2.40 -1.32
CA TYR A 171 -9.13 -2.61 -1.82
C TYR A 171 -9.06 -2.26 -3.31
N ILE A 172 -8.07 -1.46 -3.66
CA ILE A 172 -7.86 -0.97 -5.02
C ILE A 172 -6.45 -1.36 -5.44
N GLY A 173 -6.28 -1.86 -6.66
CA GLY A 173 -4.96 -2.18 -7.18
C GLY A 173 -4.08 -0.93 -7.20
N VAL A 174 -2.82 -1.01 -6.73
CA VAL A 174 -1.96 0.18 -6.63
C VAL A 174 -1.81 0.92 -7.95
N LYS A 175 -1.66 0.17 -9.05
CA LYS A 175 -1.55 0.75 -10.39
C LYS A 175 -2.80 1.50 -10.81
N GLU A 176 -3.97 0.94 -10.55
CA GLU A 176 -5.27 1.56 -10.84
C GLU A 176 -5.48 2.81 -9.98
N ALA A 177 -5.22 2.73 -8.68
CA ALA A 177 -5.28 3.90 -7.79
C ALA A 177 -4.37 5.04 -8.28
N LEU A 178 -3.15 4.72 -8.70
CA LEU A 178 -2.22 5.70 -9.27
C LEU A 178 -2.69 6.28 -10.60
N GLN A 179 -3.43 5.54 -11.43
CA GLN A 179 -4.01 6.06 -12.68
C GLN A 179 -5.06 7.14 -12.42
N TYR A 180 -5.98 6.89 -11.47
CA TYR A 180 -6.98 7.88 -11.07
C TYR A 180 -6.32 9.15 -10.48
N ILE A 181 -5.29 8.96 -9.65
CA ILE A 181 -4.52 10.07 -9.07
C ILE A 181 -3.79 10.85 -10.16
N ALA A 182 -3.11 10.15 -11.06
CA ALA A 182 -2.36 10.72 -12.17
C ALA A 182 -3.25 11.61 -13.06
N GLU A 183 -4.41 11.10 -13.45
CA GLU A 183 -5.34 11.85 -14.27
C GLU A 183 -5.97 13.03 -13.51
N ALA A 184 -6.27 12.86 -12.22
CA ALA A 184 -6.72 13.98 -11.39
C ALA A 184 -5.69 15.11 -11.31
N ILE A 185 -4.39 14.78 -11.23
CA ILE A 185 -3.31 15.78 -11.29
C ILE A 185 -3.23 16.43 -12.66
N ASN A 186 -3.39 15.67 -13.74
CA ASN A 186 -3.34 16.18 -15.12
C ASN A 186 -4.46 17.20 -15.40
N LYS A 187 -5.66 17.00 -14.84
CA LYS A 187 -6.83 17.88 -15.05
C LYS A 187 -6.94 19.04 -14.05
N PHE A 188 -6.58 18.82 -12.79
CA PHE A 188 -6.84 19.77 -11.69
C PHE A 188 -5.58 20.27 -10.98
N GLY A 189 -4.41 19.73 -11.30
CA GLY A 189 -3.20 19.94 -10.52
C GLY A 189 -3.18 19.16 -9.20
N TYR A 190 -2.04 19.23 -8.50
CA TYR A 190 -1.86 18.57 -7.22
C TYR A 190 -2.33 19.48 -6.07
N VAL A 191 -3.21 18.95 -5.21
CA VAL A 191 -3.75 19.60 -4.01
C VAL A 191 -3.49 18.70 -2.81
N LYS A 192 -2.78 19.21 -1.80
CA LYS A 192 -2.48 18.44 -0.58
C LYS A 192 -3.73 18.28 0.28
N THR A 193 -3.76 17.24 1.11
CA THR A 193 -4.84 16.99 2.07
C THR A 193 -4.99 18.09 3.12
N GLN A 194 -3.91 18.82 3.43
CA GLN A 194 -3.92 19.92 4.43
C GLN A 194 -4.30 21.28 3.83
N ASP A 195 -4.34 21.40 2.50
CA ASP A 195 -4.73 22.64 1.85
C ASP A 195 -6.27 22.77 1.86
N CYS A 196 -6.79 23.99 1.68
CA CYS A 196 -8.23 24.19 1.63
C CYS A 196 -8.86 23.55 0.38
N GLY A 197 -9.97 22.84 0.57
CA GLY A 197 -10.76 22.24 -0.51
C GLY A 197 -10.62 20.72 -0.64
N ARG A 198 -10.98 20.19 -1.82
CA ARG A 198 -10.98 18.75 -2.12
C ARG A 198 -9.60 18.33 -2.58
N SER A 199 -8.92 17.51 -1.78
CA SER A 199 -7.57 17.02 -2.08
C SER A 199 -7.54 16.12 -3.32
N THR A 200 -6.38 16.02 -3.97
CA THR A 200 -6.19 15.09 -5.11
C THR A 200 -6.50 13.64 -4.70
N ALA A 201 -6.12 13.24 -3.49
CA ALA A 201 -6.38 11.91 -2.95
C ALA A 201 -7.89 11.64 -2.81
N SER A 202 -8.63 12.59 -2.24
CA SER A 202 -10.10 12.49 -2.09
C SER A 202 -10.80 12.44 -3.44
N ARG A 203 -10.45 13.36 -4.36
CA ARG A 203 -11.04 13.42 -5.70
C ARG A 203 -10.82 12.13 -6.48
N ALA A 204 -9.58 11.64 -6.52
CA ALA A 204 -9.24 10.41 -7.23
C ALA A 204 -10.00 9.19 -6.68
N TYR A 205 -10.11 9.07 -5.35
CA TYR A 205 -10.87 7.99 -4.71
C TYR A 205 -12.37 8.08 -5.02
N GLU A 206 -12.96 9.27 -4.95
CA GLU A 206 -14.38 9.47 -5.26
C GLU A 206 -14.71 9.17 -6.74
N TYR A 207 -13.80 9.48 -7.67
CA TYR A 207 -13.95 9.11 -9.08
C TYR A 207 -13.85 7.61 -9.29
N TYR A 208 -12.88 6.94 -8.67
CA TYR A 208 -12.79 5.48 -8.68
C TYR A 208 -14.11 4.84 -8.19
N LEU A 209 -14.64 5.33 -7.07
CA LEU A 209 -15.92 4.84 -6.56
C LEU A 209 -17.05 5.11 -7.55
N THR A 210 -17.04 6.25 -8.24
CA THR A 210 -18.11 6.61 -9.19
C THR A 210 -18.11 5.71 -10.42
N ASP A 211 -16.94 5.44 -11.02
CA ASP A 211 -16.81 4.57 -12.19
C ASP A 211 -17.18 3.12 -11.88
N ASN A 212 -16.85 2.65 -10.68
CA ASN A 212 -17.16 1.30 -10.22
C ASN A 212 -18.57 1.19 -9.60
N GLY A 213 -19.37 2.27 -9.65
CA GLY A 213 -20.73 2.33 -9.11
C GLY A 213 -20.83 2.28 -7.59
N MET A 214 -19.71 2.41 -6.87
CA MET A 214 -19.58 2.31 -5.40
C MET A 214 -19.82 3.64 -4.70
N ALA A 215 -19.92 4.72 -5.46
CA ALA A 215 -20.10 6.06 -4.93
C ALA A 215 -21.50 6.20 -4.30
N PRO A 216 -21.58 6.74 -3.07
CA PRO A 216 -22.86 7.13 -2.48
C PRO A 216 -23.66 8.07 -3.39
N SER A 217 -24.99 7.94 -3.37
CA SER A 217 -25.90 8.67 -4.25
C SER A 217 -25.73 10.20 -4.22
N TYR A 218 -25.29 10.76 -3.09
CA TYR A 218 -25.09 12.20 -2.92
C TYR A 218 -23.83 12.75 -3.61
N ILE A 219 -22.79 11.92 -3.86
CA ILE A 219 -21.61 12.34 -4.64
C ILE A 219 -21.61 11.83 -6.07
N GLN A 220 -22.30 10.70 -6.35
CA GLN A 220 -22.22 10.01 -7.64
C GLN A 220 -22.58 10.91 -8.82
N LYS A 221 -23.71 11.64 -8.72
CA LYS A 221 -24.15 12.56 -9.79
C LYS A 221 -23.18 13.70 -10.02
N ALA A 222 -22.64 14.27 -8.95
CA ALA A 222 -21.71 15.39 -9.03
C ALA A 222 -20.36 14.97 -9.61
N CYS A 223 -19.82 13.83 -9.18
CA CYS A 223 -18.56 13.28 -9.70
C CYS A 223 -18.68 12.91 -11.17
N LYS A 224 -19.77 12.22 -11.57
CA LYS A 224 -19.98 11.83 -12.96
C LYS A 224 -20.01 13.05 -13.89
N ARG A 225 -20.73 14.11 -13.50
CA ARG A 225 -20.76 15.36 -14.26
C ARG A 225 -19.38 16.02 -14.35
N GLU A 226 -18.64 16.13 -13.25
CA GLU A 226 -17.29 16.73 -13.23
C GLU A 226 -16.31 15.92 -14.11
N MET A 227 -16.40 14.58 -14.10
CA MET A 227 -15.59 13.69 -14.93
C MET A 227 -15.90 13.84 -16.42
N GLU A 228 -17.17 13.98 -16.79
CA GLU A 228 -17.61 14.26 -18.16
C GLU A 228 -17.11 15.65 -18.63
N GLU A 229 -17.25 16.68 -17.80
CA GLU A 229 -16.81 18.06 -18.10
C GLU A 229 -15.31 18.15 -18.40
N VAL A 230 -14.47 17.41 -17.69
CA VAL A 230 -13.01 17.43 -17.89
C VAL A 230 -12.52 16.34 -18.83
N THR A 231 -13.42 15.52 -19.37
CA THR A 231 -13.07 14.35 -20.20
C THR A 231 -12.04 13.48 -19.49
N PHE A 232 -12.39 13.04 -18.28
CA PHE A 232 -11.50 12.28 -17.40
C PHE A 232 -11.20 10.90 -17.99
N ASP A 233 -9.93 10.62 -18.29
CA ASP A 233 -9.50 9.32 -18.82
C ASP A 233 -8.24 8.81 -18.10
N HIS A 234 -8.48 8.00 -17.07
CA HIS A 234 -7.41 7.35 -16.30
C HIS A 234 -6.72 6.21 -17.08
N THR A 235 -7.26 5.79 -18.22
CA THR A 235 -6.71 4.72 -19.07
C THR A 235 -5.88 5.24 -20.24
N SER A 236 -5.83 6.55 -20.43
CA SER A 236 -5.05 7.19 -21.50
C SER A 236 -3.58 6.76 -21.47
N SER A 237 -2.97 6.60 -22.65
CA SER A 237 -1.56 6.20 -22.78
C SER A 237 -0.61 7.11 -21.99
N LYS A 238 -0.88 8.42 -21.98
CA LYS A 238 -0.16 9.43 -21.19
C LYS A 238 -0.20 9.13 -19.69
N VAL A 239 -1.37 8.76 -19.16
CA VAL A 239 -1.54 8.43 -17.73
C VAL A 239 -0.81 7.13 -17.40
N LEU A 240 -0.95 6.10 -18.25
CA LEU A 240 -0.27 4.83 -18.08
C LEU A 240 1.26 4.98 -18.04
N GLU A 241 1.82 5.77 -18.96
CA GLU A 241 3.25 6.09 -19.00
C GLU A 241 3.67 6.85 -17.74
N MET A 242 2.90 7.86 -17.32
CA MET A 242 3.21 8.64 -16.13
C MET A 242 3.22 7.77 -14.86
N VAL A 243 2.28 6.83 -14.72
CA VAL A 243 2.22 5.88 -13.59
C VAL A 243 3.40 4.91 -13.63
N ASN A 244 3.67 4.28 -14.77
CA ASN A 244 4.76 3.30 -14.90
C ASN A 244 6.12 3.93 -14.60
N THR A 245 6.38 5.13 -15.13
CA THR A 245 7.61 5.88 -14.88
C THR A 245 7.72 6.33 -13.42
N ALA A 246 6.60 6.66 -12.76
CA ALA A 246 6.60 7.07 -11.34
C ALA A 246 6.86 5.87 -10.42
N LEU A 247 6.26 4.72 -10.70
CA LEU A 247 6.52 3.47 -9.99
C LEU A 247 7.97 3.00 -10.17
N ALA A 248 8.49 3.02 -11.39
CA ALA A 248 9.88 2.66 -11.65
C ALA A 248 10.86 3.57 -10.88
N TRP A 249 10.58 4.87 -10.83
CA TRP A 249 11.39 5.83 -10.09
C TRP A 249 11.41 5.55 -8.59
N ILE A 250 10.26 5.35 -7.93
CA ILE A 250 10.25 5.15 -6.48
C ILE A 250 10.85 3.81 -6.07
N LEU A 251 10.65 2.76 -6.89
CA LEU A 251 11.22 1.44 -6.61
C LEU A 251 12.75 1.44 -6.73
N SER A 252 13.33 2.33 -7.55
CA SER A 252 14.78 2.49 -7.66
C SER A 252 15.41 3.44 -6.63
N GLN A 253 14.61 4.15 -5.83
CA GLN A 253 15.16 5.03 -4.79
C GLN A 253 15.69 4.25 -3.59
N ASP A 254 16.79 4.74 -3.04
CA ASP A 254 17.32 4.33 -1.75
C ASP A 254 16.44 4.84 -0.60
N GLU A 255 16.32 4.04 0.46
CA GLU A 255 15.49 4.34 1.63
C GLU A 255 16.19 5.31 2.60
N THR A 256 16.46 6.51 2.09
CA THR A 256 17.20 7.58 2.80
C THR A 256 16.38 8.30 3.86
N SER A 257 15.05 8.12 3.86
CA SER A 257 14.16 8.74 4.84
C SER A 257 12.91 7.89 5.09
N ASN A 258 12.32 8.05 6.28
CA ASN A 258 11.04 7.42 6.64
C ASN A 258 9.93 7.73 5.63
N TYR A 259 9.96 8.92 5.02
CA TYR A 259 9.01 9.30 3.98
C TYR A 259 9.16 8.44 2.73
N ILE A 260 10.39 8.29 2.20
CA ILE A 260 10.66 7.45 1.02
C ILE A 260 10.40 5.98 1.33
N HIS A 261 10.77 5.50 2.51
CA HIS A 261 10.45 4.14 2.96
C HIS A 261 8.93 3.86 2.94
N ASN A 262 8.12 4.75 3.53
CA ASN A 262 6.66 4.60 3.54
C ASN A 262 6.07 4.67 2.13
N LEU A 263 6.54 5.59 1.29
CA LEU A 263 6.08 5.75 -0.08
C LEU A 263 6.38 4.51 -0.92
N LYS A 264 7.62 4.01 -0.84
CA LYS A 264 8.07 2.79 -1.53
C LYS A 264 7.28 1.57 -1.07
N THR A 265 7.06 1.43 0.24
CA THR A 265 6.27 0.34 0.83
C THR A 265 4.84 0.33 0.27
N VAL A 266 4.15 1.48 0.30
CA VAL A 266 2.77 1.57 -0.20
C VAL A 266 2.70 1.33 -1.71
N CYS A 267 3.69 1.79 -2.49
CA CYS A 267 3.76 1.53 -3.92
C CYS A 267 4.11 0.08 -4.29
N ALA A 268 4.71 -0.69 -3.38
CA ALA A 268 5.07 -2.09 -3.58
C ALA A 268 3.92 -3.06 -3.23
N LEU A 269 2.87 -2.59 -2.55
CA LEU A 269 1.70 -3.41 -2.24
C LEU A 269 0.92 -3.76 -3.52
N PRO A 270 0.27 -4.94 -3.58
CA PRO A 270 -0.64 -5.25 -4.69
C PRO A 270 -1.92 -4.40 -4.62
N TYR A 271 -2.43 -4.20 -3.40
CA TYR A 271 -3.69 -3.49 -3.14
C TYR A 271 -3.56 -2.50 -1.99
N VAL A 272 -4.33 -1.42 -2.06
CA VAL A 272 -4.35 -0.33 -1.08
C VAL A 272 -5.77 0.06 -0.68
N LYS A 273 -5.89 0.67 0.51
CA LYS A 273 -7.13 1.25 1.03
C LYS A 273 -7.20 2.75 0.77
N GLN A 274 -8.38 3.36 0.97
CA GLN A 274 -8.59 4.81 0.89
C GLN A 274 -7.53 5.62 1.65
N LYS A 275 -7.18 5.22 2.88
CA LYS A 275 -6.21 5.94 3.71
C LYS A 275 -4.82 6.09 3.08
N ASN A 276 -4.47 5.20 2.14
CA ASN A 276 -3.17 5.20 1.46
C ASN A 276 -3.14 6.16 0.25
N PHE A 277 -4.29 6.64 -0.24
CA PHE A 277 -4.36 7.53 -1.42
C PHE A 277 -3.56 8.82 -1.22
N GLY A 278 -3.50 9.36 0.00
CA GLY A 278 -2.69 10.53 0.31
C GLY A 278 -1.20 10.31 0.07
N ILE A 279 -0.68 9.15 0.47
CA ILE A 279 0.72 8.75 0.27
C ILE A 279 0.97 8.46 -1.22
N LEU A 280 0.09 7.71 -1.88
CA LEU A 280 0.21 7.46 -3.33
C LEU A 280 0.18 8.77 -4.13
N ALA A 281 -0.66 9.72 -3.77
CA ALA A 281 -0.74 11.02 -4.45
C ALA A 281 0.53 11.86 -4.28
N SER A 282 1.28 11.69 -3.19
CA SER A 282 2.54 12.41 -2.98
C SER A 282 3.69 11.88 -3.83
N LEU A 283 3.54 10.72 -4.48
CA LEU A 283 4.51 10.16 -5.43
C LEU A 283 4.88 11.14 -6.55
N PHE A 284 3.87 11.65 -7.25
CA PHE A 284 4.03 12.52 -8.41
C PHE A 284 4.75 13.84 -8.10
N PRO A 285 4.34 14.65 -7.11
CA PRO A 285 5.06 15.88 -6.78
C PRO A 285 6.45 15.61 -6.23
N SER A 286 6.71 14.46 -5.60
CA SER A 286 8.06 14.10 -5.14
C SER A 286 8.99 13.85 -6.31
N ARG A 287 8.56 13.02 -7.28
CA ARG A 287 9.30 12.78 -8.52
C ARG A 287 9.54 14.07 -9.29
N ASN A 288 8.50 14.89 -9.46
CA ASN A 288 8.62 16.14 -10.24
C ASN A 288 9.62 17.11 -9.61
N ARG A 289 9.68 17.21 -8.27
CA ARG A 289 10.70 18.02 -7.58
C ARG A 289 12.10 17.48 -7.77
N GLU A 290 12.29 16.17 -7.66
CA GLU A 290 13.60 15.55 -7.86
C GLU A 290 14.10 15.73 -9.30
N MET A 291 13.23 15.49 -10.29
CA MET A 291 13.54 15.72 -11.70
C MET A 291 13.87 17.19 -11.98
N ALA A 292 13.13 18.14 -11.39
CA ALA A 292 13.42 19.57 -11.53
C ALA A 292 14.76 19.95 -10.89
N TYR A 293 15.10 19.35 -9.74
CA TYR A 293 16.40 19.54 -9.09
C TYR A 293 17.55 19.00 -9.93
N GLN A 294 17.41 17.79 -10.48
CA GLN A 294 18.39 17.17 -11.36
C GLN A 294 18.58 17.99 -12.64
N ALA A 295 17.49 18.39 -13.31
CA ALA A 295 17.55 19.24 -14.49
C ALA A 295 18.22 20.58 -14.22
N LYS A 296 17.95 21.21 -13.07
CA LYS A 296 18.64 22.44 -12.65
C LYS A 296 20.13 22.21 -12.46
N LYS A 297 20.52 21.13 -11.79
CA LYS A 297 21.93 20.78 -11.55
C LYS A 297 22.65 20.49 -12.87
N GLU A 298 22.00 19.81 -13.81
CA GLU A 298 22.54 19.56 -15.16
C GLU A 298 22.67 20.84 -15.98
N ALA A 299 21.68 21.73 -15.93
CA ALA A 299 21.76 23.03 -16.59
C ALA A 299 22.92 23.86 -16.03
N GLU A 300 23.04 23.96 -14.70
CA GLU A 300 24.15 24.63 -14.04
C GLU A 300 25.51 23.95 -14.33
N ALA A 301 25.53 22.63 -14.53
CA ALA A 301 26.75 21.90 -14.90
C ALA A 301 27.13 22.13 -16.36
N LYS A 302 26.16 22.21 -17.29
CA LYS A 302 26.38 22.55 -18.70
C LYS A 302 26.83 24.00 -18.86
N GLU A 303 26.23 24.94 -18.13
CA GLU A 303 26.70 26.33 -18.07
C GLU A 303 28.13 26.39 -17.55
N ARG A 304 28.43 25.71 -16.43
CA ARG A 304 29.80 25.63 -15.89
C ARG A 304 30.78 24.99 -16.87
N ALA A 305 30.40 23.93 -17.57
CA ALA A 305 31.27 23.25 -18.54
C ALA A 305 31.62 24.16 -19.72
N GLY A 306 30.65 24.94 -20.22
CA GLY A 306 30.90 25.96 -21.25
C GLY A 306 31.82 27.09 -20.76
N GLU A 307 31.74 27.43 -19.47
CA GLU A 307 32.58 28.47 -18.87
C GLU A 307 34.03 28.03 -18.62
N THR A 308 34.28 26.74 -18.33
CA THR A 308 35.63 26.21 -18.12
C THR A 308 36.55 26.25 -19.34
N MET A 309 36.04 26.56 -20.54
CA MET A 309 36.84 26.75 -21.75
C MET A 309 37.29 28.21 -21.97
N SER A 310 36.92 29.13 -21.07
CA SER A 310 37.29 30.54 -21.18
C SER A 310 38.79 30.75 -20.94
N GLU A 311 39.41 31.56 -21.77
CA GLU A 311 40.80 32.00 -21.68
C GLU A 311 40.90 33.52 -21.47
N TYR A 312 42.06 34.00 -21.03
CA TYR A 312 42.32 35.45 -20.94
C TYR A 312 42.47 36.06 -22.32
N VAL A 313 41.83 37.19 -22.55
CA VAL A 313 41.83 37.87 -23.86
C VAL A 313 42.47 39.25 -23.75
N GLY A 314 43.56 39.45 -24.49
CA GLY A 314 44.37 40.68 -24.46
C GLY A 314 45.35 40.72 -23.29
N ALA A 315 46.25 41.70 -23.28
CA ALA A 315 47.08 42.02 -22.13
C ALA A 315 46.43 43.12 -21.27
N VAL A 316 46.81 43.21 -19.99
CA VAL A 316 46.33 44.28 -19.10
C VAL A 316 46.70 45.65 -19.69
N LYS A 317 45.73 46.55 -19.78
CA LYS A 317 45.72 47.86 -20.48
C LYS A 317 45.47 47.82 -21.99
N ASP A 318 45.32 46.66 -22.61
CA ASP A 318 44.94 46.57 -24.02
C ASP A 318 43.51 47.03 -24.23
N ARG A 319 43.25 47.65 -25.38
CA ARG A 319 41.90 48.03 -25.80
C ARG A 319 41.38 46.98 -26.78
N ILE A 320 40.33 46.28 -26.38
CA ILE A 320 39.76 45.16 -27.14
C ILE A 320 38.30 45.41 -27.50
N THR A 321 37.86 44.80 -28.59
CA THR A 321 36.46 44.80 -29.04
C THR A 321 35.91 43.38 -28.97
N VAL A 322 34.86 43.20 -28.18
CA VAL A 322 34.20 41.91 -27.92
C VAL A 322 32.88 41.89 -28.67
N LEU A 323 32.68 40.86 -29.50
CA LEU A 323 31.38 40.51 -30.07
C LEU A 323 30.57 39.77 -29.01
N VAL A 324 29.40 40.28 -28.66
CA VAL A 324 28.60 39.80 -27.54
C VAL A 324 27.65 38.70 -28.00
N LYS A 325 27.68 37.55 -27.30
CA LYS A 325 26.71 36.47 -27.44
C LYS A 325 25.58 36.59 -26.42
N SER A 326 25.91 36.91 -25.17
CA SER A 326 24.93 37.20 -24.13
C SER A 326 25.51 38.12 -23.06
N VAL A 327 24.63 38.89 -22.42
CA VAL A 327 24.93 39.74 -21.27
C VAL A 327 23.99 39.37 -20.13
N THR A 328 24.51 39.28 -18.91
CA THR A 328 23.69 39.03 -17.72
C THR A 328 24.18 39.89 -16.58
N CYS A 329 23.28 40.61 -15.93
CA CYS A 329 23.59 41.34 -14.70
C CYS A 329 23.69 40.33 -13.55
N VAL A 330 24.89 40.14 -13.01
CA VAL A 330 25.15 39.15 -11.94
C VAL A 330 24.71 39.68 -10.58
N THR A 331 24.95 40.96 -10.33
CA THR A 331 24.59 41.61 -9.06
C THR A 331 24.63 43.13 -9.20
N SER A 332 23.94 43.82 -8.31
CA SER A 332 23.96 45.27 -8.19
C SER A 332 23.82 45.71 -6.75
N TRP A 333 24.48 46.81 -6.38
CA TRP A 333 24.38 47.39 -5.04
C TRP A 333 24.44 48.91 -5.11
N ASN A 334 23.89 49.57 -4.10
CA ASN A 334 23.93 51.03 -3.98
C ASN A 334 25.22 51.50 -3.30
N THR A 335 25.77 52.59 -3.79
CA THR A 335 26.91 53.31 -3.22
C THR A 335 26.55 54.78 -3.07
N ASP A 336 27.36 55.54 -2.32
CA ASP A 336 27.17 57.00 -2.15
C ASP A 336 27.21 57.79 -3.47
N PHE A 337 27.67 57.16 -4.55
CA PHE A 337 27.78 57.72 -5.90
C PHE A 337 26.76 57.12 -6.90
N GLY A 338 25.80 56.32 -6.42
CA GLY A 338 24.77 55.66 -7.23
C GLY A 338 24.83 54.13 -7.24
N THR A 339 23.98 53.48 -8.05
CA THR A 339 23.92 52.02 -8.15
C THR A 339 25.06 51.50 -9.02
N THR A 340 25.88 50.61 -8.48
CA THR A 340 26.90 49.87 -9.24
C THR A 340 26.37 48.50 -9.63
N ARG A 341 26.63 48.09 -10.87
CA ARG A 341 26.21 46.80 -11.44
C ARG A 341 27.42 46.04 -11.95
N ILE A 342 27.41 44.72 -11.80
CA ILE A 342 28.38 43.81 -12.41
C ILE A 342 27.68 43.01 -13.49
N TYR A 343 28.18 43.15 -14.71
CA TYR A 343 27.72 42.37 -15.86
C TYR A 343 28.72 41.28 -16.19
N LYS A 344 28.21 40.06 -16.41
CA LYS A 344 28.91 38.94 -17.02
C LYS A 344 28.51 38.90 -18.49
N ILE A 345 29.51 38.96 -19.35
CA ILE A 345 29.36 38.99 -20.80
C ILE A 345 30.02 37.74 -21.35
N ILE A 346 29.28 36.97 -22.15
CA ILE A 346 29.82 35.84 -22.89
C ILE A 346 30.06 36.33 -24.31
N GLY A 347 31.32 36.28 -24.76
CA GLY A 347 31.68 36.65 -26.13
C GLY A 347 31.30 35.57 -27.15
N ALA A 348 31.23 35.95 -28.42
CA ALA A 348 31.08 35.02 -29.54
C ALA A 348 32.27 34.04 -29.66
N ASP A 349 33.41 34.42 -29.07
CA ASP A 349 34.62 33.61 -28.91
C ASP A 349 34.51 32.57 -27.78
N GLY A 350 33.42 32.59 -27.00
CA GLY A 350 33.21 31.69 -25.87
C GLY A 350 33.90 32.12 -24.57
N ASN A 351 34.61 33.24 -24.57
CA ASN A 351 35.31 33.75 -23.39
C ASN A 351 34.39 34.59 -22.49
N VAL A 352 34.71 34.61 -21.20
CA VAL A 352 33.95 35.33 -20.18
C VAL A 352 34.59 36.67 -19.86
N TYR A 353 33.81 37.74 -20.02
CA TYR A 353 34.20 39.11 -19.73
C TYR A 353 33.37 39.68 -18.59
N MET A 354 34.01 40.37 -17.66
CA MET A 354 33.35 41.00 -16.52
C MET A 354 33.43 42.51 -16.64
N TRP A 355 32.29 43.21 -16.59
CA TRP A 355 32.28 44.67 -16.63
C TRP A 355 31.48 45.25 -15.45
N LYS A 356 32.17 46.05 -14.64
CA LYS A 356 31.58 46.81 -13.53
C LYS A 356 31.27 48.23 -14.00
N THR A 357 30.01 48.65 -13.91
CA THR A 357 29.56 49.96 -14.39
C THR A 357 28.39 50.49 -13.56
N GLY A 358 28.24 51.82 -13.51
CA GLY A 358 27.05 52.46 -12.95
C GLY A 358 25.89 52.58 -13.96
N ASN A 359 26.17 52.38 -15.25
CA ASN A 359 25.18 52.53 -16.31
C ASN A 359 24.35 51.25 -16.49
N MET A 360 23.11 51.42 -16.93
CA MET A 360 22.30 50.30 -17.41
C MET A 360 22.75 49.89 -18.81
N ILE A 361 22.87 48.59 -19.01
CA ILE A 361 23.19 47.96 -20.28
C ILE A 361 21.90 47.29 -20.78
N ASP A 362 21.56 47.52 -22.05
CA ASP A 362 20.45 46.87 -22.76
C ASP A 362 20.86 45.44 -23.18
N ASP A 363 19.90 44.53 -23.26
CA ASP A 363 20.11 43.13 -23.63
C ASP A 363 20.47 42.98 -25.13
N ASN A 364 20.19 43.99 -25.97
CA ASN A 364 20.38 43.95 -27.43
C ASN A 364 21.75 44.45 -27.94
N ILE A 365 22.81 44.37 -27.15
CA ILE A 365 24.13 44.87 -27.55
C ILE A 365 24.88 43.82 -28.37
N LYS A 366 25.42 44.23 -29.51
CA LYS A 366 26.23 43.36 -30.39
C LYS A 366 27.72 43.46 -30.11
N THR A 367 28.21 44.64 -29.74
CA THR A 367 29.65 44.87 -29.53
C THR A 367 29.94 45.70 -28.28
N ILE A 368 30.99 45.31 -27.57
CA ILE A 368 31.52 46.03 -26.40
C ILE A 368 33.00 46.30 -26.66
N THR A 369 33.38 47.58 -26.70
CA THR A 369 34.79 47.99 -26.81
C THR A 369 35.25 48.54 -25.48
N GLY A 370 36.22 47.89 -24.84
CA GLY A 370 36.71 48.27 -23.50
C GLY A 370 38.22 48.13 -23.38
N THR A 371 38.75 48.54 -22.23
CA THR A 371 40.15 48.32 -21.87
C THR A 371 40.23 47.19 -20.86
N VAL A 372 41.14 46.24 -21.07
CA VAL A 372 41.41 45.16 -20.12
C VAL A 372 42.00 45.75 -18.85
N LYS A 373 41.27 45.62 -17.75
CA LYS A 373 41.67 46.12 -16.43
C LYS A 373 42.48 45.08 -15.67
N ALA A 374 42.05 43.83 -15.70
CA ALA A 374 42.66 42.73 -14.97
C ALA A 374 42.25 41.37 -15.54
N HIS A 375 43.04 40.35 -15.23
CA HIS A 375 42.72 38.95 -15.44
C HIS A 375 42.42 38.31 -14.09
N ASN A 376 41.23 37.75 -13.93
CA ASN A 376 40.80 37.11 -12.70
C ASN A 376 40.39 35.67 -12.96
N GLU A 377 40.42 34.83 -11.94
CA GLU A 377 39.90 33.47 -12.02
C GLU A 377 38.83 33.29 -10.95
N PHE A 378 37.66 32.79 -11.33
CA PHE A 378 36.59 32.52 -10.39
C PHE A 378 36.09 31.08 -10.58
N ARG A 379 36.26 30.26 -9.53
CA ARG A 379 35.87 28.83 -9.53
C ARG A 379 36.44 28.04 -10.71
N GLY A 380 37.70 28.29 -11.11
CA GLY A 380 38.36 27.60 -12.22
C GLY A 380 38.11 28.19 -13.61
N VAL A 381 37.31 29.27 -13.71
CA VAL A 381 37.00 29.94 -14.98
C VAL A 381 37.84 31.21 -15.10
N LYS A 382 38.64 31.33 -16.17
CA LYS A 382 39.40 32.56 -16.48
C LYS A 382 38.45 33.64 -16.98
N GLN A 383 38.54 34.83 -16.38
CA GLN A 383 37.67 35.98 -16.64
C GLN A 383 38.52 37.21 -16.96
N THR A 384 38.15 37.91 -18.03
CA THR A 384 38.79 39.18 -18.42
C THR A 384 37.96 40.34 -17.92
N GLU A 385 38.48 41.12 -16.96
CA GLU A 385 37.78 42.28 -16.41
C GLU A 385 37.99 43.50 -17.32
N LEU A 386 36.90 44.10 -17.78
CA LEU A 386 36.92 45.27 -18.66
C LEU A 386 36.54 46.54 -17.89
N THR A 387 37.13 47.65 -18.31
CA THR A 387 36.80 48.99 -17.83
C THR A 387 36.67 49.98 -18.97
N ARG A 388 36.01 51.11 -18.71
CA ARG A 388 35.78 52.20 -19.67
C ARG A 388 35.16 51.72 -20.98
N CYS A 389 34.22 50.78 -20.89
CA CYS A 389 33.61 50.18 -22.06
C CYS A 389 32.63 51.13 -22.76
N ARG A 390 32.57 51.02 -24.08
CA ARG A 390 31.53 51.61 -24.94
C ARG A 390 30.73 50.48 -25.58
N VAL A 391 29.42 50.63 -25.57
CA VAL A 391 28.47 49.66 -26.13
C VAL A 391 28.00 50.15 -27.50
N ALA A 392 27.84 49.23 -28.45
CA ALA A 392 27.20 49.48 -29.73
C ALA A 392 26.24 48.34 -30.10
N ALA A 393 25.08 48.72 -30.61
CA ALA A 393 23.95 47.84 -30.96
C ALA A 393 24.06 47.26 -32.38
#